data_AF-A0A924YK23-F1
#
_entry.id   AF-A0A924YK23-F1
#
_cell.length_a   1.000
_cell.length_b   1.000
_cell.length_c   1.000
_cell.angle_alpha   90.00
_cell.angle_beta   90.00
_cell.angle_gamma   90.00
#
_symmetry.space_group_name_H-M   'P 1'
#
loop_
_entity.id
_entity.type
_entity.pdbx_description
1 polymer ?
#
loop_
_entity_poly.entity_id
_entity_poly.type
_entity_poly.pdbx_seq_one_letter_code
_entity_poly.pdbx_strand_id
1 'polypeptide(L)' 'DSHLSAMLGVAVEPLSGDQKRFHVVTVVYYHNWAGPLYFNVIRPFHHLVVSSMARAGVRA' A
#
# COMPACT_ATOMS: atom_id res chain seq x y z
N ASP A 1 8.03 -2.88 -18.11
CA ASP A 1 6.75 -2.67 -17.43
C ASP A 1 5.74 -3.67 -17.98
N SER A 2 5.72 -4.89 -17.42
CA SER A 2 5.01 -6.04 -18.03
C SER A 2 4.70 -7.19 -17.05
N HIS A 3 5.04 -7.05 -15.77
CA HIS A 3 4.95 -8.15 -14.80
C HIS A 3 3.86 -7.93 -13.74
N LEU A 4 3.62 -6.69 -13.33
CA LEU A 4 2.58 -6.34 -12.36
C LEU A 4 2.10 -4.90 -12.52
N SER A 5 0.83 -4.67 -12.25
CA SER A 5 0.22 -3.35 -12.06
C SER A 5 -0.12 -3.19 -10.58
N ALA A 6 0.10 -2.01 -10.00
CA ALA A 6 -0.22 -1.76 -8.59
C ALA A 6 -1.09 -0.51 -8.44
N MET A 7 -2.05 -0.59 -7.52
CA MET A 7 -2.92 0.51 -7.12
C MET A 7 -2.84 0.69 -5.61
N LEU A 8 -2.80 1.94 -5.15
CA LEU A 8 -2.87 2.30 -3.74
C LEU A 8 -4.20 2.98 -3.46
N GLY A 9 -4.99 2.39 -2.57
CA GLY A 9 -6.22 2.97 -2.05
C GLY A 9 -5.99 3.49 -0.62
N VAL A 10 -6.55 4.65 -0.31
CA VAL A 10 -6.59 5.20 1.05
C VAL A 10 -8.04 5.53 1.38
N ALA A 11 -8.57 4.89 2.42
CA ALA A 11 -9.89 5.21 2.97
C ALA A 11 -9.72 5.85 4.35
N VAL A 12 -10.50 6.90 4.62
CA VAL A 12 -10.43 7.65 5.87
C VAL A 12 -11.70 7.40 6.67
N GLU A 13 -11.54 6.88 7.88
CA GLU A 13 -12.59 6.69 8.85
C GLU A 13 -12.44 7.75 9.95
N PRO A 14 -13.42 8.64 10.15
CA PRO A 14 -13.40 9.58 11.27
C PRO A 14 -13.61 8.81 12.58
N LEU A 15 -12.82 9.13 13.61
CA LEU A 15 -12.97 8.60 14.97
C LEU A 15 -13.48 9.70 15.92
N SER A 16 -13.68 9.36 17.19
CA SER A 16 -14.10 10.32 18.22
C SER A 16 -13.08 11.46 18.38
N GLY A 17 -13.57 12.70 18.42
CA GLY A 17 -12.74 13.90 18.49
C GLY A 17 -12.14 14.27 17.12
N ASP A 18 -10.88 14.71 17.11
CA ASP A 18 -10.15 15.09 15.88
C ASP A 18 -9.29 13.92 15.33
N GLN A 19 -9.57 12.69 15.78
CA GLN A 19 -8.82 11.51 15.34
C GLN A 19 -9.35 10.99 14.00
N LYS A 20 -8.44 10.59 13.12
CA LYS A 20 -8.75 9.93 11.85
C LYS A 20 -8.00 8.62 11.75
N ARG A 21 -8.68 7.56 11.34
CA ARG A 21 -8.07 6.28 11.01
C ARG A 21 -7.94 6.16 9.50
N PHE A 22 -6.72 5.94 9.04
CA PHE A 22 -6.41 5.73 7.63
C PHE A 22 -6.26 4.25 7.36
N HIS A 23 -7.10 3.71 6.48
CA HIS A 23 -6.98 2.36 5.96
C HIS A 23 -6.25 2.43 4.62
N VAL A 24 -5.04 1.89 4.56
CA VAL A 24 -4.20 1.91 3.36
C VAL A 24 -4.17 0.51 2.76
N VAL A 25 -4.62 0.39 1.52
CA VAL A 25 -4.72 -0.87 0.79
C VAL A 25 -3.86 -0.79 -0.46
N THR A 26 -3.00 -1.79 -0.69
CA THR A 26 -2.33 -1.97 -1.98
C THR A 26 -2.94 -3.15 -2.69
N VAL A 27 -3.42 -2.92 -3.91
CA VAL A 27 -3.86 -3.98 -4.82
C VAL A 27 -2.79 -4.19 -5.87
N VAL A 28 -2.39 -5.43 -6.10
CA VAL A 28 -1.42 -5.80 -7.13
C VAL A 28 -2.06 -6.79 -8.08
N TYR A 29 -2.06 -6.46 -9.36
CA TYR A 29 -2.50 -7.31 -10.45
C TYR A 29 -1.29 -7.92 -11.15
N TYR A 30 -1.25 -9.26 -11.20
CA TYR A 30 -0.18 -10.00 -11.87
C TYR A 30 -0.52 -10.26 -13.33
N HIS A 31 0.39 -9.92 -14.24
CA HIS A 31 0.18 -10.16 -15.67
C HIS A 31 0.69 -11.55 -16.11
N ASN A 32 1.47 -12.23 -15.27
CA ASN A 32 2.01 -13.55 -15.55
C ASN A 32 2.32 -14.32 -14.26
N TRP A 33 2.57 -15.63 -14.41
CA TRP A 33 2.87 -16.55 -13.32
C TRP A 33 4.20 -16.26 -12.58
N ALA A 34 5.10 -15.47 -13.17
CA ALA A 34 6.29 -14.95 -12.48
C ALA A 34 5.95 -13.85 -11.46
N GLY A 35 4.77 -13.24 -11.56
CA GLY A 35 4.29 -12.17 -10.70
C GLY A 35 4.24 -12.53 -9.20
N PRO A 36 3.64 -13.65 -8.79
CA PRO A 36 3.63 -14.09 -7.39
C PRO A 36 5.04 -14.32 -6.80
N LEU A 37 5.99 -14.85 -7.58
CA LEU A 37 7.36 -15.05 -7.13
C LEU A 37 8.06 -13.71 -6.90
N TYR A 38 7.94 -12.77 -7.85
CA TYR A 38 8.48 -11.42 -7.72
C TYR A 38 7.88 -10.65 -6.55
N PHE A 39 6.55 -10.70 -6.39
CA PHE A 39 5.88 -9.94 -5.35
C PHE A 39 6.23 -10.42 -3.96
N ASN A 40 6.39 -11.73 -3.73
CA ASN A 40 6.81 -12.20 -2.42
C ASN A 40 8.20 -11.68 -2.00
N VAL A 41 9.08 -11.36 -2.96
CA VAL A 41 10.39 -10.74 -2.69
C VAL A 41 10.25 -9.26 -2.31
N ILE A 42 9.41 -8.50 -3.02
CA ILE A 42 9.26 -7.05 -2.78
C ILE A 42 8.22 -6.69 -1.70
N ARG A 43 7.29 -7.61 -1.37
CA ARG A 43 6.24 -7.41 -0.37
C ARG A 43 6.74 -6.91 0.99
N PRO A 44 7.81 -7.46 1.60
CA PRO A 44 8.31 -6.94 2.87
C PRO A 44 8.79 -5.49 2.76
N PHE A 45 9.46 -5.12 1.66
CA PHE A 45 9.90 -3.74 1.41
C PHE A 45 8.72 -2.81 1.16
N HIS A 46 7.69 -3.28 0.46
CA HIS A 46 6.48 -2.50 0.17
C HIS A 46 5.74 -2.07 1.43
N HIS A 47 5.65 -2.94 2.45
CA HIS A 47 5.06 -2.57 3.74
C HIS A 47 5.87 -1.47 4.47
N LEU A 48 7.20 -1.47 4.36
CA LEU A 48 8.05 -0.43 4.93
C LEU A 48 7.88 0.91 4.22
N VAL A 49 7.82 0.90 2.88
CA VAL A 49 7.64 2.12 2.07
C VAL A 49 6.26 2.72 2.30
N VAL A 50 5.19 1.94 2.17
CA VAL A 50 3.82 2.44 2.31
C VAL A 50 3.56 2.95 3.74
N SER A 51 4.06 2.27 4.76
CA SER A 51 3.94 2.76 6.14
C SER A 51 4.71 4.06 6.39
N SER A 52 5.89 4.21 5.79
CA SER A 52 6.67 5.45 5.86
C SER A 52 5.98 6.61 5.14
N MET A 53 5.42 6.36 3.95
CA MET A 53 4.64 7.35 3.19
C MET A 53 3.38 7.77 3.95
N ALA A 54 2.63 6.82 4.51
CA ALA A 54 1.44 7.12 5.30
C ALA A 54 1.79 7.98 6.54
N ARG A 55 2.88 7.65 7.24
CA ARG A 55 3.35 8.44 8.39
C ARG A 55 3.79 9.84 7.99
N ALA A 56 4.45 10.01 6.84
CA ALA A 56 4.80 11.32 6.32
C ALA A 56 3.54 12.15 5.99
N GLY A 57 2.53 11.54 5.37
CA GLY A 57 1.26 12.20 5.04
C GLY A 57 0.45 12.66 6.24
N VAL A 58 0.57 12.00 7.41
CA VAL A 58 -0.08 12.44 8.66
C VAL A 58 0.65 13.62 9.32
N ARG A 59 1.91 13.88 8.95
CA ARG A 59 2.73 14.97 9.53
C ARG A 59 2.71 16.27 8.70
N ALA A 60 2.20 16.21 7.47
CA ALA A 60 2.12 17.34 6.54
C ALA A 60 0.80 18.11 6.76
#